data_AF-A0AAW2X4E0-F1
#
_entry.id   AF-A0AAW2X4E0-F1
#
_cell.length_a   1.000
_cell.length_b   1.000
_cell.length_c   1.000
_cell.angle_alpha   90.00
_cell.angle_beta   90.00
_cell.angle_gamma   90.00
#
_symmetry.space_group_name_H-M   'P 1'
#
loop_
_entity.id
_entity.type
_entity.pdbx_description
1 polymer ?
#
loop_
_entity_poly.entity_id
_entity_poly.type
_entity_poly.pdbx_seq_one_letter_code
_entity_poly.pdbx_strand_id
1 'polypeptide(L)'
;MPIGGENQWNKACFIHPLPPNFGRRSGRPSKARRRDLDEPMTKTKNGKRGNEKKLKRQQTTVKCSKCGKEKHNARTCPTKDQTQPTKEIEDLTIEEPT
;
A
#
# COMPACT_ATOMS: atom_id res chain seq x y z
N MET A 1 37.97 23.34 31.50
CA MET A 1 36.54 23.18 31.84
C MET A 1 35.93 22.16 30.89
N PRO A 2 35.17 21.17 31.38
CA PRO A 2 34.48 20.23 30.50
C PRO A 2 33.35 20.96 29.76
N ILE A 3 33.25 20.74 28.45
CA ILE A 3 32.12 21.22 27.64
C ILE A 3 30.90 20.38 27.98
N GLY A 4 29.76 21.04 28.20
CA GLY A 4 28.49 20.40 28.53
C GLY A 4 28.01 19.45 27.42
N GLY A 5 27.41 18.33 27.82
CA GLY A 5 26.89 17.32 26.90
C GLY A 5 25.71 17.84 26.05
N GLU A 6 25.35 17.09 25.01
CA GLU A 6 24.30 17.44 24.02
C GLU A 6 22.97 17.88 24.64
N ASN A 7 22.60 17.29 25.78
CA ASN A 7 21.38 17.59 26.52
C ASN A 7 21.33 19.02 27.10
N GLN A 8 22.48 19.69 27.20
CA GLN A 8 22.62 21.06 27.69
C GLN A 8 22.66 22.09 26.56
N TRP A 9 22.59 21.66 25.30
CA TRP A 9 22.58 22.57 24.15
C TRP A 9 21.16 23.08 23.93
N ASN A 10 21.04 24.35 23.56
CA ASN A 10 19.74 24.91 23.19
C ASN A 10 19.19 24.19 21.96
N LYS A 11 17.96 23.67 22.05
CA LYS A 11 17.30 23.03 20.91
C LYS A 11 17.16 24.07 19.80
N ALA A 12 17.74 23.79 18.64
CA ALA A 12 17.57 24.66 17.50
C ALA A 12 16.09 24.70 17.12
N CYS A 13 15.51 25.90 17.04
CA CYS A 13 14.21 26.14 16.41
C CYS A 13 14.35 26.02 14.88
N PHE A 14 14.78 24.85 14.42
CA PHE A 14 14.98 24.58 13.01
C PHE A 14 13.63 24.35 12.34
N ILE A 15 13.09 25.42 11.77
CA ILE A 15 11.95 25.33 10.88
C ILE A 15 12.47 24.79 9.55
N HIS A 16 12.13 23.55 9.25
CA HIS A 16 12.48 22.97 7.96
C HIS A 16 11.87 23.83 6.84
N PRO A 17 12.65 24.20 5.81
CA PRO A 17 12.11 24.97 4.70
C PRO A 17 11.02 24.14 4.02
N LEU A 18 9.85 24.74 3.83
CA LEU A 18 8.79 24.11 3.05
C LEU A 18 9.25 24.01 1.58
N PRO A 19 8.94 22.90 0.88
CA PRO A 19 9.20 22.82 -0.54
C PRO A 19 8.45 23.95 -1.26
N PRO A 20 9.03 24.56 -2.31
CA PRO A 20 8.32 25.55 -3.09
C PRO A 20 7.06 24.94 -3.69
N ASN A 21 5.97 25.70 -3.74
CA ASN A 21 4.72 25.28 -4.34
C ASN A 21 4.83 25.32 -5.88
N PHE A 22 5.63 24.41 -6.43
CA PHE A 22 5.51 24.02 -7.82
C PHE A 22 4.21 23.20 -7.89
N GLY A 23 3.09 23.84 -8.21
CA GLY A 23 1.89 23.11 -8.60
C GLY A 23 2.19 22.11 -9.72
N ARG A 24 1.17 21.41 -10.25
CA ARG A 24 1.41 20.66 -11.50
C ARG A 24 1.89 21.65 -12.55
N ARG A 25 3.19 21.61 -12.89
CA ARG A 25 3.72 22.31 -14.05
C ARG A 25 2.85 21.93 -15.24
N SER A 26 2.71 22.83 -16.20
CA SER A 26 2.10 22.55 -17.50
C SER A 26 2.85 21.39 -18.16
N GLY A 27 2.51 20.15 -17.79
CA GLY A 27 3.07 18.94 -18.36
C GLY A 27 2.49 18.72 -19.75
N ARG A 28 2.99 17.69 -20.45
CA ARG A 28 2.44 17.25 -21.74
C ARG A 28 0.91 17.13 -21.60
N PRO A 29 0.12 17.95 -22.30
CA PRO A 29 -1.33 17.79 -22.28
C PRO A 29 -1.62 16.37 -22.72
N SER A 30 -2.41 15.63 -21.92
CA SER A 30 -2.73 14.26 -22.28
C SER A 30 -3.47 14.32 -23.62
N LYS A 31 -2.80 13.94 -24.72
CA LYS A 31 -3.49 13.78 -25.99
C LYS A 31 -4.60 12.76 -25.73
N ALA A 32 -5.84 13.22 -25.73
CA ALA A 32 -6.97 12.34 -25.65
C ALA A 32 -6.85 11.36 -26.82
N ARG A 33 -6.82 10.07 -26.53
CA ARG A 33 -6.81 9.04 -27.57
C ARG A 33 -8.09 9.20 -28.40
N ARG A 34 -7.94 9.24 -29.74
CA ARG A 34 -9.09 9.18 -30.66
C ARG A 34 -9.86 7.89 -30.38
N ARG A 35 -11.18 7.97 -30.20
CA ARG A 35 -12.04 6.80 -30.04
C ARG A 35 -12.65 6.44 -31.38
N ASP A 36 -12.66 5.16 -31.69
CA ASP A 36 -13.33 4.64 -32.89
C ASP A 36 -14.82 4.37 -32.61
N LEU A 37 -15.63 4.28 -33.65
CA LEU A 37 -17.10 4.17 -33.53
C LEU A 37 -17.55 2.87 -32.83
N ASP A 38 -16.75 1.82 -32.91
CA ASP A 38 -16.97 0.54 -32.23
C ASP A 38 -16.57 0.58 -30.74
N GLU A 39 -15.80 1.58 -30.31
CA GLU A 39 -15.41 1.68 -28.92
C GLU A 39 -16.60 2.11 -28.04
N PRO A 40 -16.93 1.35 -26.98
CA PRO A 40 -18.06 1.67 -26.14
C PRO A 40 -17.85 3.04 -25.48
N MET A 41 -18.73 3.99 -25.80
CA MET A 41 -18.71 5.33 -25.23
C MET A 41 -19.01 5.29 -23.72
N THR A 42 -17.99 5.23 -22.87
CA THR A 42 -18.17 5.45 -21.43
C THR A 42 -18.32 6.96 -21.17
N LYS A 43 -19.53 7.50 -20.96
CA LYS A 43 -19.73 8.89 -20.43
C LYS A 43 -19.45 8.69 -18.95
N THR A 44 -18.58 9.52 -18.42
CA THR A 44 -18.71 10.00 -17.06
C THR A 44 -18.39 11.50 -17.10
N LYS A 45 -19.38 12.33 -16.74
CA LYS A 45 -19.19 13.69 -16.21
C LYS A 45 -19.80 13.79 -14.79
N ASN A 46 -19.86 12.70 -14.03
CA ASN A 46 -20.81 12.37 -12.93
C ASN A 46 -22.10 11.65 -13.39
N GLY A 47 -21.96 10.58 -14.17
CA GLY A 47 -23.04 9.68 -14.55
C GLY A 47 -22.47 8.32 -14.89
N LYS A 48 -22.77 7.28 -14.10
CA LYS A 48 -22.22 5.93 -14.24
C LYS A 48 -22.65 5.31 -15.57
N ARG A 49 -21.77 5.32 -16.58
CA ARG A 49 -21.80 4.35 -17.69
C ARG A 49 -20.73 3.30 -17.41
N GLY A 50 -21.13 2.23 -16.74
CA GLY A 50 -20.32 1.03 -16.60
C GLY A 50 -20.20 0.38 -17.97
N ASN A 51 -18.98 0.09 -18.40
CA ASN A 51 -18.78 -0.86 -19.49
C ASN A 51 -19.38 -2.19 -18.99
N GLU A 52 -20.44 -2.68 -19.65
CA GLU A 52 -21.15 -3.91 -19.28
C GLU A 52 -20.21 -5.12 -19.21
N LYS A 53 -19.11 -5.08 -19.98
CA LYS A 53 -18.07 -6.10 -20.02
C LYS A 53 -17.00 -5.92 -18.93
N LYS A 54 -17.10 -4.93 -18.03
CA LYS A 54 -16.11 -4.70 -16.97
C LYS A 54 -16.41 -5.61 -15.78
N LEU A 55 -15.60 -6.64 -15.60
CA LEU A 55 -15.67 -7.49 -14.42
C LEU A 55 -15.48 -6.64 -13.15
N LYS A 56 -16.31 -6.92 -12.15
CA LYS A 56 -16.17 -6.33 -10.81
C LYS A 56 -14.87 -6.84 -10.18
N ARG A 57 -14.20 -5.98 -9.42
CA ARG A 57 -13.05 -6.39 -8.62
C ARG A 57 -13.51 -7.38 -7.56
N GLN A 58 -13.02 -8.61 -7.63
CA GLN A 58 -13.41 -9.67 -6.69
C GLN A 58 -12.84 -9.44 -5.29
N GLN A 59 -11.55 -9.07 -5.20
CA GLN A 59 -10.90 -8.81 -3.91
C GLN A 59 -11.09 -7.35 -3.48
N THR A 60 -12.13 -7.10 -2.69
CA THR A 60 -12.47 -5.77 -2.17
C THR A 60 -11.55 -5.33 -1.02
N THR A 61 -11.03 -6.26 -0.22
CA THR A 61 -10.13 -5.96 0.89
C THR A 61 -8.73 -6.50 0.66
N VAL A 62 -7.75 -5.69 1.02
CA VAL A 62 -6.33 -6.08 1.00
C VAL A 62 -6.06 -6.88 2.27
N LYS A 63 -5.75 -8.17 2.09
CA LYS A 63 -5.37 -9.09 3.17
C LYS A 63 -3.87 -9.36 3.11
N CYS A 64 -3.21 -9.31 4.25
CA CYS A 64 -1.80 -9.61 4.33
C CYS A 64 -1.56 -11.12 4.26
N SER A 65 -0.71 -11.58 3.34
CA SER A 65 -0.35 -13.01 3.27
C SER A 65 0.51 -13.49 4.45
N LYS A 66 1.20 -12.60 5.17
CA LYS A 66 2.04 -12.96 6.32
C LYS A 66 1.24 -13.15 7.61
N CYS A 67 0.29 -12.27 7.89
CA CYS A 67 -0.44 -12.27 9.18
C CYS A 67 -1.96 -12.43 9.04
N GLY A 68 -2.48 -12.56 7.82
CA GLY A 68 -3.91 -12.76 7.53
C GLY A 68 -4.80 -11.54 7.77
N LYS A 69 -4.31 -10.50 8.47
CA LYS A 69 -5.09 -9.31 8.81
C LYS A 69 -5.33 -8.43 7.59
N GLU A 70 -6.47 -7.74 7.60
CA GLU A 70 -6.86 -6.83 6.54
C GLU A 70 -6.15 -5.46 6.68
N LYS A 71 -6.35 -4.55 5.72
CA LYS A 71 -5.83 -3.17 5.65
C LYS A 71 -4.40 -3.02 5.09
N HIS A 72 -3.59 -4.07 5.07
CA HIS A 72 -2.19 -3.99 4.64
C HIS A 72 -1.72 -5.21 3.84
N ASN A 73 -0.64 -5.05 3.09
CA ASN A 73 -0.01 -6.10 2.31
C ASN A 73 1.20 -6.67 3.07
N ALA A 74 1.71 -7.84 2.66
CA ALA A 74 2.93 -8.43 3.23
C ALA A 74 4.13 -7.45 3.26
N ARG A 75 4.23 -6.57 2.26
CA ARG A 75 5.28 -5.56 2.15
C ARG A 75 5.16 -4.42 3.17
N THR A 76 3.96 -4.13 3.67
CA THR A 76 3.67 -3.10 4.68
C THR A 76 3.20 -3.69 6.00
N CYS A 77 3.34 -5.00 6.18
CA CYS A 77 2.94 -5.70 7.38
C CYS A 77 3.67 -5.15 8.61
N PRO A 78 3.02 -4.90 9.75
CA PRO A 78 3.72 -4.45 10.95
C PRO A 78 4.52 -5.60 11.61
N THR A 79 4.23 -6.85 11.26
CA THR A 79 4.89 -8.03 11.83
C THR A 79 5.98 -8.60 10.93
N LYS A 80 6.55 -7.83 9.97
CA LYS A 80 7.60 -8.34 9.06
C LYS A 80 8.82 -8.83 9.83
N ASP A 81 9.04 -8.26 11.01
CA ASP A 81 10.21 -8.50 11.84
C ASP A 81 10.00 -9.64 12.83
N GLN A 82 8.79 -10.24 12.86
CA GLN A 82 8.49 -11.43 13.66
C GLN A 82 8.38 -12.65 12.76
N THR A 83 9.51 -13.12 12.25
CA THR A 83 9.68 -14.53 11.90
C THR A 83 9.58 -15.32 13.21
N GLN A 84 8.43 -15.93 13.46
CA GLN A 84 8.38 -17.06 14.38
C GLN A 84 8.60 -18.34 13.55
N PRO A 85 9.51 -19.22 14.00
CA PRO A 85 9.84 -20.45 13.29
C PRO A 85 8.61 -21.36 13.26
N THR A 86 8.57 -22.19 12.22
CA THR A 86 7.68 -23.34 12.10
C THR A 86 7.59 -24.08 13.43
N LYS A 87 6.39 -24.19 14.00
CA LYS A 87 6.13 -25.26 14.96
C LYS A 87 6.25 -26.55 14.17
N GLU A 88 7.37 -27.21 14.38
CA GLU A 88 7.70 -28.52 13.83
C GLU A 88 6.60 -29.51 14.21
N ILE A 89 6.32 -30.37 13.24
CA ILE A 89 5.43 -31.50 13.35
C ILE A 89 6.28 -32.63 13.94
N GLU A 90 6.15 -32.85 15.25
CA GLU A 90 6.51 -34.09 15.96
C GLU A 90 5.34 -34.24 16.96
N ASP A 91 4.48 -35.25 16.89
CA ASP A 91 4.81 -36.66 16.98
C ASP A 91 3.88 -37.56 16.17
N LEU A 92 4.52 -38.49 15.47
CA LEU A 92 3.96 -39.76 15.03
C LEU A 92 3.66 -40.62 16.27
N THR A 93 2.39 -40.85 16.58
CA THR A 93 1.99 -42.07 17.31
C THR A 93 0.99 -42.83 16.46
N ILE A 94 1.53 -43.79 15.70
CA ILE A 94 0.77 -44.92 15.19
C ILE A 94 0.45 -45.78 16.42
N GLU A 95 -0.82 -45.86 16.83
CA GLU A 95 -1.27 -46.97 17.66
C GLU A 95 -2.00 -47.96 16.76
N GLU A 96 -1.57 -49.22 16.86
CA GLU A 96 -1.96 -50.38 16.06
C GLU A 96 -3.47 -50.72 16.18
N PRO A 97 -4.07 -51.32 15.14
CA PRO A 97 -5.41 -51.89 15.22
C PRO A 97 -5.40 -53.24 15.94
N THR A 98 -6.32 -53.40 16.90
CA THR A 98 -6.74 -54.72 17.42
C THR A 98 -8.00 -55.20 16.71
#